data_AF-A0A369Q6B4-F1
#
_entry.id   AF-A0A369Q6B4-F1
#
_cell.length_a   1.000
_cell.length_b   1.000
_cell.length_c   1.000
_cell.angle_alpha   90.00
_cell.angle_beta   90.00
_cell.angle_gamma   90.00
#
_symmetry.space_group_name_H-M   'P 1'
#
loop_
_entity.id
_entity.type
_entity.pdbx_description
1 polymer ?
#
loop_
_entity_poly.entity_id
_entity_poly.type
_entity_poly.pdbx_seq_one_letter_code
_entity_poly.pdbx_strand_id
1 'polypeptide(L)' 'MGRTPEQVLGKAIFEALPEVRDQGFRELLDQVMHTGEPFVANEVAALFQRNDQLETVYLNFVINLYMMIKGG' A
#
# COMPACT_ATOMS: atom_id res chain seq x y z
N MET A 1 1.45 9.29 7.43
CA MET A 1 0.74 9.52 6.15
C MET A 1 -0.18 10.76 6.15
N GLY A 2 -0.25 11.55 7.23
CA GLY A 2 -1.09 12.76 7.26
C GLY A 2 -2.60 12.50 7.24
N ARG A 3 -3.03 11.27 7.53
CA ARG A 3 -4.42 10.82 7.49
C ARG A 3 -4.85 10.23 8.83
N THR A 4 -6.11 10.40 9.19
CA THR A 4 -6.73 9.76 10.37
C THR A 4 -7.16 8.32 10.06
N PRO A 5 -7.36 7.47 11.07
CA PRO A 5 -7.86 6.11 10.87
C PRO A 5 -9.17 6.07 10.08
N GLU A 6 -10.11 6.97 10.36
CA GLU A 6 -11.42 7.04 9.71
C GLU A 6 -11.32 7.33 8.21
N GLN A 7 -10.23 7.98 7.78
CA GLN A 7 -9.99 8.29 6.38
C GLN A 7 -9.52 7.08 5.57
N VAL A 8 -8.97 6.04 6.23
CA VAL A 8 -8.29 4.91 5.57
C VAL A 8 -8.86 3.53 5.92
N LEU A 9 -9.41 3.36 7.13
CA LEU A 9 -9.93 2.07 7.59
C LEU A 9 -11.13 1.64 6.75
N GLY A 10 -11.16 0.35 6.37
CA GLY A 10 -12.24 -0.24 5.58
C GLY A 10 -12.23 0.11 4.09
N LYS A 11 -11.30 0.95 3.62
CA LYS A 11 -11.14 1.27 2.20
C LYS A 11 -10.11 0.38 1.53
N ALA A 12 -10.26 0.15 0.23
CA ALA A 12 -9.20 -0.45 -0.55
C ALA A 12 -7.97 0.47 -0.55
N ILE A 13 -6.76 -0.09 -0.60
CA ILE A 13 -5.52 0.68 -0.43
C ILE A 13 -5.39 1.84 -1.45
N PHE A 14 -5.80 1.62 -2.70
CA PHE A 14 -5.77 2.64 -3.75
C PHE A 14 -6.93 3.64 -3.70
N GLU A 15 -7.94 3.40 -2.86
CA GLU A 15 -8.96 4.41 -2.55
C GLU A 15 -8.53 5.28 -1.37
N ALA A 16 -7.87 4.67 -0.37
CA ALA A 16 -7.31 5.38 0.77
C ALA A 16 -6.10 6.26 0.38
N LEU A 17 -5.28 5.75 -0.55
CA LEU A 17 -4.04 6.36 -1.03
C LEU A 17 -4.04 6.36 -2.58
N PRO A 18 -4.87 7.19 -3.23
CA PRO A 18 -4.91 7.24 -4.69
C PRO A 18 -3.57 7.62 -5.32
N GLU A 19 -2.77 8.44 -4.64
CA GLU A 19 -1.49 8.92 -5.16
C GLU A 19 -0.45 7.80 -5.37
N VAL A 20 -0.53 6.69 -4.63
CA VAL A 20 0.43 5.58 -4.79
C VAL A 20 0.09 4.64 -5.94
N ARG A 21 -1.09 4.77 -6.56
CA ARG A 21 -1.56 3.88 -7.62
C ARG A 21 -0.60 3.81 -8.81
N ASP A 22 -0.04 4.96 -9.19
CA ASP A 22 0.79 5.10 -10.39
C ASP A 22 2.29 5.12 -10.05
N GLN A 23 2.67 4.69 -8.84
CA GLN A 23 4.05 4.69 -8.33
C GLN A 23 4.65 3.28 -8.23
N GLY A 24 4.06 2.27 -8.88
CA GLY A 24 4.57 0.89 -8.88
C GLY A 24 3.98 -0.02 -7.80
N PHE A 25 3.16 0.50 -6.88
CA PHE A 25 2.60 -0.29 -5.77
C PHE A 25 1.57 -1.32 -6.21
N ARG A 26 0.88 -1.09 -7.33
CA ARG A 26 -0.05 -2.05 -7.91
C ARG A 26 0.68 -3.28 -8.42
N GLU A 27 1.77 -3.08 -9.12
CA GLU A 27 2.61 -4.12 -9.68
C GLU A 27 3.23 -4.97 -8.56
N LEU A 28 3.66 -4.34 -7.47
CA LEU A 28 4.13 -5.05 -6.27
C LEU A 28 3.03 -5.92 -5.64
N LEU A 29 1.82 -5.36 -5.47
CA LEU A 29 0.70 -6.13 -4.95
C LEU A 29 0.35 -7.29 -5.87
N ASP A 30 0.26 -7.05 -7.17
CA ASP A 30 -0.04 -8.05 -8.17
C ASP A 30 1.03 -9.16 -8.15
N GLN A 31 2.32 -8.83 -8.05
CA GLN A 31 3.39 -9.82 -7.89
C GLN A 31 3.16 -10.71 -6.67
N VAL A 32 2.94 -10.14 -5.48
CA VAL A 32 2.71 -10.92 -4.25
C VAL A 32 1.44 -11.78 -4.36
N MET A 33 0.40 -11.28 -5.01
CA MET A 33 -0.83 -12.03 -5.26
C MET A 33 -0.61 -13.21 -6.22
N HIS A 34 0.26 -13.09 -7.22
CA HIS A 34 0.55 -14.14 -8.20
C HIS A 34 1.55 -15.17 -7.68
N THR A 35 2.59 -14.75 -6.96
CA THR A 35 3.67 -15.64 -6.51
C THR A 35 3.45 -16.19 -5.10
N GLY A 36 2.68 -15.48 -4.26
CA GLY A 36 2.57 -15.75 -2.83
C GLY A 36 3.81 -15.36 -2.02
N GLU A 37 4.87 -14.85 -2.67
CA GLU A 37 6.10 -14.44 -2.01
C GLU A 37 5.95 -13.03 -1.42
N PRO A 38 6.25 -12.81 -0.12
CA PRO A 38 6.18 -11.48 0.46
C PRO A 38 7.13 -10.49 -0.18
N PHE A 39 6.69 -9.25 -0.31
CA PHE A 39 7.56 -8.13 -0.68
C PHE A 39 7.94 -7.33 0.56
N VAL A 40 9.24 -7.15 0.79
CA VAL A 40 9.79 -6.36 1.90
C VAL A 40 10.51 -5.15 1.31
N ALA A 41 10.04 -3.96 1.66
CA ALA A 41 10.61 -2.70 1.24
C ALA A 41 11.25 -1.97 2.42
N ASN A 42 12.45 -1.45 2.18
CA ASN A 42 13.15 -0.53 3.07
C ASN A 42 13.39 0.79 2.33
N GLU A 43 13.02 1.89 2.96
CA GLU A 43 13.23 3.27 2.52
C GLU A 43 12.79 3.53 1.08
N VAL A 44 11.66 2.97 0.67
CA VAL A 44 11.08 3.24 -0.65
C VAL A 44 10.51 4.67 -0.65
N ALA A 45 11.02 5.49 -1.56
CA ALA A 45 10.47 6.82 -1.80
C ALA A 45 9.07 6.73 -2.40
N ALA A 46 8.14 7.47 -1.84
CA ALA A 46 6.78 7.61 -2.35
C ALA A 46 6.31 9.06 -2.22
N LEU A 47 5.51 9.52 -3.18
CA LEU A 47 4.86 10.81 -3.13
C LEU A 47 3.51 10.67 -2.43
N PHE A 48 3.29 11.47 -1.38
CA PHE A 48 2.06 11.50 -0.60
C PHE A 48 1.45 12.90 -0.64
N GLN A 49 0.12 12.98 -0.76
CA GLN A 49 -0.57 14.26 -0.67
C GLN A 49 -0.78 14.64 0.80
N ARG A 50 -0.33 15.82 1.21
CA ARG A 50 -0.55 16.40 2.54
C ARG A 50 -0.74 17.92 2.42
N ASN A 51 -1.82 18.45 3.00
CA ASN A 51 -2.12 19.89 2.98
C ASN A 51 -2.02 20.50 1.57
N ASP A 52 -2.60 19.82 0.57
CA ASP A 52 -2.56 20.20 -0.85
C ASP A 52 -1.16 20.24 -1.50
N GLN A 53 -0.16 19.66 -0.87
CA GLN A 53 1.20 19.52 -1.41
C GLN A 53 1.59 18.05 -1.55
N LEU A 54 2.36 17.74 -2.60
CA LEU A 54 3.02 16.45 -2.75
C LEU A 54 4.33 16.47 -1.95
N GLU A 55 4.44 15.56 -0.99
CA GLU A 55 5.63 15.37 -0.17
C GLU A 55 6.26 14.00 -0.47
N THR A 56 7.58 13.96 -0.63
CA THR A 56 8.31 12.69 -0.65
C THR A 56 8.41 12.15 0.77
N VAL A 57 7.97 10.92 0.96
CA VAL A 57 8.15 10.13 2.18
C VAL A 57 8.93 8.87 1.88
N TYR A 58 9.68 8.37 2.86
CA TYR A 58 10.40 7.11 2.76
C TYR A 58 9.68 6.07 3.62
N LEU A 59 9.29 4.96 3.01
CA LEU A 59 8.46 3.94 3.63
C LEU A 59 9.23 2.64 3.83
N ASN A 60 9.11 2.09 5.03
CA ASN A 60 9.40 0.70 5.32
C ASN A 60 8.07 -0.04 5.40
N PHE A 61 7.87 -1.08 4.59
CA PHE A 61 6.62 -1.84 4.59
C PHE A 61 6.82 -3.28 4.11
N VAL A 62 5.84 -4.12 4.44
CA VAL A 62 5.77 -5.50 3.98
C VAL A 62 4.39 -5.75 3.38
N ILE A 63 4.35 -6.40 2.21
CA ILE A 63 3.13 -6.91 1.58
C ILE A 63 3.14 -8.43 1.71
N ASN A 64 2.09 -8.99 2.32
CA ASN A 64 1.89 -10.43 2.50
C ASN A 64 0.54 -10.85 1.94
N LEU A 65 0.50 -12.01 1.30
CA LEU A 65 -0.75 -12.65 0.89
C LEU A 65 -1.29 -13.52 2.04
N TYR A 66 -2.48 -13.19 2.54
CA TYR A 66 -3.21 -14.03 3.50
C TYR A 66 -4.40 -14.71 2.82
N MET A 67 -4.36 -16.04 2.74
CA MET A 67 -5.47 -16.85 2.25
C MET A 67 -6.28 -17.38 3.44
N MET A 68 -7.51 -16.90 3.59
CA MET A 68 -8.45 -17.48 4.54
C MET A 68 -9.06 -18.74 3.92
N ILE A 69 -8.50 -19.90 4.24
CA ILE A 69 -9.13 -21.19 3.92
C ILE A 69 -10.41 -21.28 4.76
N LYS A 70 -11.59 -21.15 4.13
CA LYS A 70 -12.86 -21.46 4.79
C LYS A 70 -12.91 -22.96 5.04
N GLY A 71 -12.68 -23.36 6.29
CA GLY A 71 -12.93 -24.74 6.74
C GLY A 71 -14.39 -25.09 6.52
N GLY A 72 -14.64 -26.27 5.95
CA GLY A 72 -15.97 -26.84 5.77
C GLY A 72 -16.60 -27.35 7.05
#